data_AF-K1UF30-F1
#
_entry.id   AF-K1UF30-F1
#
_cell.length_a   1.000
_cell.length_b   1.000
_cell.length_c   1.000
_cell.angle_alpha   90.00
_cell.angle_beta   90.00
_cell.angle_gamma   90.00
#
_symmetry.space_group_name_H-M   'P 1'
#
loop_
_entity.id
_entity.type
_entity.pdbx_description
1 polymer ?
#
loop_
_entity_poly.entity_id
_entity_poly.type
_entity_poly.pdbx_seq_one_letter_code
_entity_poly.pdbx_strand_id
1 'polypeptide(L)'
;DVDSPYPQPSRQELTTVPRRMPYSSGHIEYKHYGKYVERMIRRLADEKNPQVVSRTVDNLARYMRTKSYEYNQEHPNNEVIIKDIKKMSGNAIQIDEVALNNIRSDYKQPFMAHPQKGQKGQKGAQQRQQKNRNQHQSRNFNGKNGGARHNTSK
;
A
#
# COMPACT_ATOMS: atom_id res chain seq x y z
N ASP A 1 -39.11 24.53 44.05
CA ASP A 1 -38.87 25.08 42.72
C ASP A 1 -37.37 25.22 42.55
N VAL A 2 -36.80 24.72 41.45
CA VAL A 2 -35.34 24.68 41.26
C VAL A 2 -35.05 25.40 39.96
N ASP A 3 -34.40 26.55 40.08
CA ASP A 3 -34.12 27.40 38.94
C ASP A 3 -32.96 26.85 38.11
N SER A 4 -33.08 26.94 36.79
CA SER A 4 -32.05 26.42 35.89
C SER A 4 -30.82 27.32 35.96
N PRO A 5 -29.60 26.76 36.09
CA PRO A 5 -28.36 27.54 36.07
C PRO A 5 -28.06 28.20 34.71
N TYR A 6 -28.86 27.91 33.68
CA TYR A 6 -28.72 28.47 32.34
C TYR A 6 -29.99 29.16 31.88
N PRO A 7 -29.86 30.30 31.16
CA PRO A 7 -31.00 31.01 30.62
C PRO A 7 -31.78 30.13 29.65
N GLN A 8 -33.10 30.27 29.68
CA GLN A 8 -33.96 29.54 28.76
C GLN A 8 -33.63 29.93 27.31
N PRO A 9 -33.33 28.96 26.43
CA PRO A 9 -32.96 29.24 25.05
C PRO A 9 -34.10 29.91 24.29
N SER A 10 -33.74 30.82 23.38
CA SER A 10 -34.70 31.51 22.53
C SER A 10 -35.24 30.58 21.44
N ARG A 11 -36.48 30.85 20.98
CA ARG A 11 -37.10 30.09 19.88
C ARG A 11 -36.29 30.16 18.58
N GLN A 12 -35.54 31.25 18.38
CA GLN A 12 -34.65 31.43 17.23
C GLN A 12 -33.47 30.47 17.30
N GLU A 13 -32.81 30.35 18.46
CA GLU A 13 -31.68 29.41 18.66
C GLU A 13 -32.11 27.96 18.43
N LEU A 14 -33.28 27.59 18.92
CA LEU A 14 -33.88 26.26 18.75
C LEU A 14 -34.23 25.91 17.29
N THR A 15 -34.44 26.91 16.44
CA THR A 15 -34.85 26.74 15.04
C THR A 15 -33.75 27.10 14.04
N THR A 16 -32.55 27.46 14.51
CA THR A 16 -31.43 27.74 13.62
C THR A 16 -31.08 26.50 12.81
N VAL A 17 -31.16 26.62 11.49
CA VAL A 17 -30.67 25.58 10.59
C VAL A 17 -29.14 25.66 10.53
N PRO A 18 -28.45 24.51 10.46
CA PRO A 18 -26.99 24.52 10.34
C PRO A 18 -26.56 25.26 9.07
N ARG A 19 -25.44 25.99 9.15
CA ARG A 19 -24.85 26.65 7.98
C ARG A 19 -24.48 25.59 6.94
N ARG A 20 -24.87 25.83 5.68
CA ARG A 20 -24.45 24.98 4.57
C ARG A 20 -22.95 25.14 4.34
N MET A 21 -22.22 24.04 4.38
CA MET A 21 -20.80 24.00 4.03
C MET A 21 -20.69 23.88 2.50
N PRO A 22 -20.03 24.84 1.80
CA PRO A 22 -19.80 24.69 0.38
C PRO A 22 -18.79 23.56 0.13
N TYR A 23 -19.19 22.56 -0.65
CA TYR A 23 -18.26 21.55 -1.15
C TYR A 23 -17.37 22.14 -2.24
N SER A 24 -16.11 21.71 -2.32
CA SER A 24 -15.23 22.18 -3.40
C SER A 24 -15.70 21.59 -4.74
N SER A 25 -16.29 22.40 -5.61
CA SER A 25 -16.83 22.00 -6.92
C SER A 25 -15.77 22.01 -8.04
N GLY A 26 -14.48 21.91 -7.69
CA GLY A 26 -13.40 22.01 -8.67
C GLY A 26 -13.34 20.78 -9.57
N HIS A 27 -13.37 21.00 -10.89
CA HIS A 27 -13.08 19.97 -11.88
C HIS A 27 -11.63 19.49 -11.74
N ILE A 28 -11.42 18.18 -11.85
CA ILE A 28 -10.11 17.55 -11.78
C ILE A 28 -9.92 16.80 -13.09
N GLU A 29 -9.11 17.38 -13.98
CA GLU A 29 -8.79 16.79 -15.29
C GLU A 29 -8.08 15.45 -15.11
N TYR A 30 -7.07 15.42 -14.24
CA TYR A 30 -6.21 14.25 -14.02
C TYR A 30 -6.52 13.55 -12.69
N LYS A 31 -7.63 12.82 -12.65
CA LYS A 31 -8.14 12.18 -11.43
C LYS A 31 -7.15 11.18 -10.84
N HIS A 32 -6.45 10.43 -11.69
CA HIS A 32 -5.49 9.38 -11.28
C HIS A 32 -4.20 9.93 -10.67
N TYR A 33 -3.84 11.19 -10.91
CA TYR A 33 -2.74 11.86 -10.20
C TYR A 33 -3.22 12.59 -8.95
N GLY A 34 -4.48 13.04 -8.95
CA GLY A 34 -5.12 13.77 -7.87
C GLY A 34 -4.94 15.29 -7.98
N LYS A 35 -5.86 16.03 -7.34
CA LYS A 35 -5.98 17.50 -7.42
C LYS A 35 -4.73 18.29 -7.03
N TYR A 36 -3.89 17.73 -6.15
CA TYR A 36 -2.72 18.43 -5.64
C TYR A 36 -1.54 18.40 -6.60
N VAL A 37 -1.45 17.40 -7.48
CA VAL A 37 -0.42 17.35 -8.53
C VAL A 37 -0.57 18.53 -9.47
N GLU A 38 -1.80 18.76 -9.96
CA GLU A 38 -2.13 19.92 -10.81
C GLU A 38 -1.79 21.24 -10.13
N ARG A 39 -2.18 21.41 -8.85
CA ARG A 39 -1.86 22.64 -8.09
C ARG A 39 -0.36 22.84 -7.88
N MET A 40 0.38 21.76 -7.65
CA MET A 40 1.83 21.82 -7.47
C MET A 40 2.52 22.22 -8.78
N ILE A 41 2.11 21.65 -9.92
CA ILE A 41 2.66 21.99 -11.23
C ILE A 41 2.41 23.45 -11.58
N ARG A 42 1.19 23.95 -11.34
CA ARG A 42 0.88 25.37 -11.53
C ARG A 42 1.77 26.27 -10.69
N ARG A 43 1.99 25.92 -9.41
CA ARG A 43 2.89 26.71 -8.55
C ARG A 43 4.35 26.65 -9.03
N LEU A 44 4.80 25.52 -9.55
CA LEU A 44 6.14 25.38 -10.12
C LEU A 44 6.31 26.16 -11.43
N ALA A 45 5.24 26.37 -12.20
CA ALA A 45 5.28 27.21 -13.39
C ALA A 45 5.62 28.68 -13.06
N ASP A 46 5.23 29.15 -11.87
CA ASP A 46 5.51 30.50 -11.38
C ASP A 46 6.85 30.62 -10.61
N GLU A 47 7.56 29.52 -10.40
CA GLU A 47 8.79 29.48 -9.60
C GLU A 47 10.00 29.99 -10.40
N LYS A 48 10.80 30.86 -9.80
CA LYS A 48 11.91 31.55 -10.49
C LYS A 48 13.19 30.73 -10.51
N ASN A 49 13.35 29.78 -9.58
CA ASN A 49 14.56 28.99 -9.47
C ASN A 49 14.48 27.70 -10.31
N PRO A 50 15.20 27.61 -11.45
CA PRO A 50 15.09 26.46 -12.36
C PRO A 50 15.58 25.14 -11.74
N GLN A 51 16.53 25.20 -10.80
CA GLN A 51 17.04 23.99 -10.12
C GLN A 51 15.98 23.38 -9.19
N VAL A 52 15.23 24.23 -8.49
CA VAL A 52 14.12 23.79 -7.63
C VAL A 52 13.01 23.20 -8.47
N VAL A 53 12.67 23.84 -9.60
CA VAL A 53 11.67 23.35 -10.55
C VAL A 53 12.07 21.96 -11.07
N SER A 54 13.28 21.82 -11.63
CA SER A 54 13.76 20.54 -12.17
C SER A 54 13.72 19.41 -11.14
N ARG A 55 14.24 19.64 -9.92
CA ARG A 55 14.24 18.63 -8.85
C ARG A 55 12.83 18.26 -8.39
N THR A 56 11.92 19.23 -8.30
CA THR A 56 10.55 18.97 -7.86
C THR A 56 9.75 18.24 -8.93
N VAL A 57 9.98 18.59 -10.20
CA VAL A 57 9.37 17.94 -11.36
C VAL A 57 9.79 16.48 -11.44
N ASP A 58 11.06 16.13 -11.19
CA ASP A 58 11.50 14.72 -11.16
C ASP A 58 10.75 13.92 -10.09
N ASN A 59 10.69 14.44 -8.86
CA ASN A 59 9.96 13.80 -7.77
C ASN A 59 8.46 13.69 -8.08
N LEU A 60 7.89 14.70 -8.71
CA LEU A 60 6.48 14.71 -9.06
C LEU A 60 6.17 13.69 -10.16
N ALA A 61 7.05 13.55 -11.15
CA ALA A 61 6.91 12.55 -12.20
C ALA A 61 7.00 11.12 -11.63
N ARG A 62 7.89 10.86 -10.65
CA ARG A 62 7.89 9.60 -9.87
C ARG A 62 6.55 9.37 -9.18
N TYR A 63 6.05 10.39 -8.49
CA TYR A 63 4.77 10.34 -7.77
C TYR A 63 3.59 10.10 -8.72
N MET A 64 3.56 10.76 -9.88
CA MET A 64 2.55 10.59 -10.92
C MET A 64 2.51 9.15 -11.43
N ARG A 65 3.68 8.54 -11.70
CA ARG A 65 3.78 7.14 -12.13
C ARG A 65 3.22 6.18 -11.07
N THR A 66 3.53 6.44 -9.80
CA THR A 66 3.01 5.66 -8.67
C THR A 66 1.50 5.80 -8.53
N LYS A 67 0.95 7.03 -8.55
CA LYS A 67 -0.49 7.28 -8.39
C LYS A 67 -1.31 6.77 -9.57
N SER A 68 -0.80 6.92 -10.80
CA SER A 68 -1.41 6.26 -11.96
C SER A 68 -1.55 4.77 -11.75
N TYR A 69 -0.51 4.11 -11.24
CA TYR A 69 -0.59 2.69 -11.00
C TYR A 69 -1.57 2.35 -9.87
N GLU A 70 -1.61 3.14 -8.80
CA GLU A 70 -2.56 2.94 -7.70
C GLU A 70 -4.03 3.00 -8.16
N TYR A 71 -4.39 3.96 -9.00
CA TYR A 71 -5.78 4.16 -9.44
C TYR A 71 -6.13 3.47 -10.76
N ASN A 72 -5.22 3.47 -11.73
CA ASN A 72 -5.46 2.92 -13.07
C ASN A 72 -4.86 1.52 -13.26
N GLN A 73 -4.05 1.02 -12.31
CA GLN A 73 -3.32 -0.26 -12.40
C GLN A 73 -2.34 -0.36 -13.59
N GLU A 74 -1.94 0.80 -14.14
CA GLU A 74 -1.06 0.89 -15.29
C GLU A 74 0.11 1.84 -15.00
N HIS A 75 1.29 1.49 -15.53
CA HIS A 75 2.46 2.35 -15.46
C HIS A 75 2.53 3.22 -16.71
N PRO A 76 2.16 4.52 -16.64
CA PRO A 76 2.22 5.39 -17.81
C PRO A 76 3.66 5.50 -18.32
N ASN A 77 3.81 5.58 -19.64
CA ASN A 77 5.12 5.84 -20.25
C ASN A 77 5.61 7.25 -19.84
N ASN A 78 6.94 7.44 -19.83
CA ASN A 78 7.56 8.71 -19.46
C ASN A 78 7.04 9.87 -20.34
N GLU A 79 6.85 9.62 -21.62
CA GLU A 79 6.28 10.58 -22.58
C GLU A 79 4.89 11.09 -22.17
N VAL A 80 4.04 10.21 -21.64
CA VAL A 80 2.68 10.56 -21.18
C VAL A 80 2.78 11.48 -19.95
N ILE A 81 3.63 11.13 -18.99
CA ILE A 81 3.86 11.94 -17.79
C ILE A 81 4.38 13.34 -18.18
N ILE A 82 5.33 13.41 -19.13
CA ILE A 82 5.88 14.67 -19.64
C ILE A 82 4.79 15.52 -20.28
N LYS A 83 4.00 14.92 -21.16
CA LYS A 83 2.90 15.59 -21.85
C LYS A 83 1.89 16.15 -20.86
N ASP A 84 1.55 15.38 -19.83
CA ASP A 84 0.62 15.79 -18.79
C ASP A 84 1.17 16.95 -17.95
N ILE A 85 2.45 16.92 -17.57
CA ILE A 85 3.08 18.05 -16.84
C ILE A 85 3.14 19.30 -17.71
N LYS A 86 3.50 19.18 -19.00
CA LYS A 86 3.49 20.30 -19.96
C LYS A 86 2.09 20.90 -20.08
N LYS A 87 1.05 20.06 -20.20
CA LYS A 87 -0.34 20.53 -20.27
C LYS A 87 -0.80 21.19 -18.97
N MET A 88 -0.48 20.62 -17.80
CA MET A 88 -0.86 21.19 -16.50
C MET A 88 -0.11 22.50 -16.18
N SER A 89 1.12 22.67 -16.67
CA SER A 89 1.92 23.89 -16.51
C SER A 89 1.61 24.97 -17.53
N GLY A 90 0.72 24.74 -18.49
CA GLY A 90 0.47 25.69 -19.59
C GLY A 90 1.70 25.90 -20.48
N ASN A 91 2.53 24.86 -20.67
CA ASN A 91 3.80 24.87 -21.40
C ASN A 91 4.91 25.72 -20.77
N ALA A 92 4.75 26.19 -19.53
CA ALA A 92 5.78 26.98 -18.84
C ALA A 92 7.01 26.14 -18.41
N ILE A 93 6.81 24.86 -18.07
CA ILE A 93 7.89 23.99 -17.62
C ILE A 93 8.44 23.21 -18.82
N GLN A 94 9.70 23.48 -19.16
CA GLN A 94 10.44 22.67 -20.12
C GLN A 94 11.10 21.49 -19.39
N ILE A 95 10.83 20.28 -19.89
CA ILE A 95 11.39 19.05 -19.33
C ILE A 95 12.13 18.33 -20.45
N ASP A 96 13.37 17.97 -20.17
CA ASP A 96 14.16 17.12 -21.04
C ASP A 96 13.73 15.65 -20.84
N GLU A 97 13.42 14.97 -21.94
CA GLU A 97 12.99 13.57 -21.96
C GLU A 97 14.07 12.64 -21.37
N VAL A 98 15.35 13.01 -21.55
CA VAL A 98 16.50 12.23 -21.06
C VAL A 98 16.60 12.27 -19.54
N ALA A 99 16.24 13.39 -18.90
CA ALA A 99 16.30 13.54 -17.45
C ALA A 99 15.35 12.57 -16.72
N LEU A 100 14.25 12.20 -17.36
CA LEU A 100 13.20 11.38 -16.76
C LEU A 100 13.37 9.87 -16.99
N ASN A 101 14.34 9.45 -17.82
CA ASN A 101 14.65 8.02 -18.01
C ASN A 101 15.14 7.34 -16.72
N ASN A 102 15.60 8.12 -15.74
CA ASN A 102 16.00 7.64 -14.41
C ASN A 102 14.84 7.59 -13.39
N ILE A 103 13.61 7.89 -13.80
CA ILE A 103 12.41 7.70 -12.99
C ILE A 103 12.01 6.24 -13.02
N ARG A 104 12.77 5.42 -12.30
CA ARG A 104 12.21 4.17 -11.79
C ARG A 104 11.26 4.53 -10.64
N SER A 105 10.02 4.08 -10.79
CA SER A 105 9.06 4.08 -9.70
C SER A 105 9.41 2.92 -8.78
N ASP A 106 10.06 3.21 -7.64
CA ASP A 106 10.37 2.22 -6.60
C ASP A 106 9.12 1.82 -5.78
N TYR A 107 7.93 2.02 -6.34
CA TYR A 107 6.68 1.69 -5.69
C TYR A 107 6.56 0.18 -5.57
N LYS A 108 7.00 -0.34 -4.43
CA LYS A 108 6.75 -1.69 -4.00
C LYS A 108 5.34 -1.70 -3.41
N GLN A 109 4.40 -2.29 -4.15
CA GLN A 109 3.11 -2.65 -3.57
C GLN A 109 3.40 -3.37 -2.24
N PRO A 110 2.81 -2.97 -1.10
CA PRO A 110 2.83 -3.83 0.06
C PRO A 110 2.25 -5.16 -0.41
N PHE A 111 3.02 -6.23 -0.25
CA PHE A 111 2.56 -7.58 -0.56
C PHE A 111 1.24 -7.75 0.20
N MET A 112 0.12 -7.63 -0.51
CA MET A 112 -1.14 -8.08 0.04
C MET A 112 -0.91 -9.56 0.21
N ALA A 113 -0.81 -10.01 1.46
CA ALA A 113 -0.82 -11.41 1.79
C ALA A 113 -2.08 -11.95 1.16
N HIS A 114 -1.95 -12.54 -0.03
CA HIS A 114 -3.06 -13.20 -0.67
C HIS A 114 -3.47 -14.24 0.37
N PRO A 115 -4.71 -14.20 0.90
CA PRO A 115 -5.14 -15.27 1.78
C PRO A 115 -4.96 -16.54 0.96
N GLN A 116 -4.00 -17.38 1.38
CA GLN A 116 -3.77 -18.69 0.79
C GLN A 116 -5.13 -19.38 0.85
N LYS A 117 -5.87 -19.39 -0.27
CA LYS A 117 -7.01 -20.27 -0.45
C LYS A 117 -6.44 -21.66 -0.19
N GLY A 118 -6.85 -22.26 0.93
CA GLY A 118 -6.32 -23.53 1.39
C GLY A 118 -6.29 -24.54 0.25
N GLN A 119 -5.08 -24.93 -0.14
CA GLN A 119 -4.90 -26.09 -1.00
C GLN A 119 -5.36 -27.30 -0.19
N LYS A 120 -6.61 -27.72 -0.45
CA LYS A 120 -7.12 -29.02 -0.04
C LYS A 120 -6.16 -30.08 -0.57
N GLY A 121 -5.68 -30.90 0.35
CA GLY A 121 -4.57 -31.82 0.13
C GLY A 121 -4.78 -32.78 -1.04
N GLN A 122 -3.66 -33.07 -1.70
CA GLN A 122 -3.45 -34.33 -2.38
C GLN A 122 -2.24 -35.00 -1.76
N LYS A 123 -2.50 -36.11 -1.06
CA LYS A 123 -1.49 -37.03 -0.55
C LYS A 123 -0.75 -37.64 -1.74
N GLY A 124 0.44 -37.12 -2.04
CA GLY A 124 1.41 -37.78 -2.91
C GLY A 124 2.17 -38.83 -2.13
N ALA A 125 1.94 -40.10 -2.47
CA ALA A 125 2.74 -41.21 -1.99
C ALA A 125 4.16 -41.13 -2.58
N GLN A 126 5.19 -41.08 -1.73
CA GLN A 126 6.58 -41.27 -2.16
C GLN A 126 7.39 -42.03 -1.10
N GLN A 127 7.44 -43.34 -1.32
CA GLN A 127 8.64 -44.17 -1.34
C GLN A 127 9.75 -43.87 -0.31
N ARG A 128 9.67 -44.61 0.80
CA ARG A 128 10.65 -45.63 1.22
C ARG A 128 12.02 -45.54 0.52
N GLN A 129 13.00 -44.92 1.16
CA GLN A 129 14.41 -45.30 0.99
C GLN A 129 15.07 -45.53 2.35
N GLN A 130 15.34 -46.81 2.58
CA GLN A 130 16.18 -47.33 3.64
C GLN A 130 17.61 -46.81 3.44
N LYS A 131 18.20 -46.23 4.48
CA LYS A 131 19.65 -46.23 4.65
C LYS A 131 20.01 -46.77 6.02
N ASN A 132 20.41 -48.04 5.99
CA ASN A 132 21.19 -48.70 7.02
C ASN A 132 22.36 -47.82 7.45
N ARG A 133 22.44 -47.50 8.74
CA ARG A 133 23.71 -47.19 9.41
C ARG A 133 23.76 -47.95 10.73
N ASN A 134 24.09 -49.23 10.62
CA ASN A 134 24.58 -50.05 11.72
C ASN A 134 25.89 -49.44 12.21
N GLN A 135 25.91 -48.91 13.43
CA GLN A 135 27.18 -48.73 14.15
C GLN A 135 26.98 -48.60 15.66
N HIS A 136 26.41 -49.60 16.33
CA HIS A 136 26.69 -49.79 17.75
C HIS A 136 26.76 -51.28 18.08
N GLN A 137 27.99 -51.78 18.12
CA GLN A 137 28.34 -53.01 18.82
C GLN A 137 29.38 -52.64 19.87
N SER A 138 28.94 -52.47 21.11
CA SER A 138 29.75 -52.86 22.26
C SER A 138 28.84 -53.28 23.39
N ARG A 139 29.10 -54.50 23.87
CA ARG A 139 28.45 -55.18 24.98
C ARG A 139 29.03 -54.64 26.29
N ASN A 140 28.20 -54.41 27.31
CA ASN A 140 28.33 -55.14 28.58
C ASN A 140 27.27 -54.77 29.65
N PHE A 141 26.59 -55.82 30.10
CA PHE A 141 26.30 -56.23 31.48
C PHE A 141 25.44 -55.40 32.46
N ASN A 142 24.33 -56.06 32.83
CA ASN A 142 23.83 -56.37 34.17
C ASN A 142 22.63 -55.56 34.71
N GLY A 143 21.51 -56.28 34.92
CA GLY A 143 20.32 -55.78 35.60
C GLY A 143 19.12 -56.71 35.42
N LYS A 144 19.14 -57.86 36.12
CA LYS A 144 18.02 -58.79 36.26
C LYS A 144 16.81 -58.13 36.94
N ASN A 145 15.62 -58.45 36.42
CA ASN A 145 14.30 -58.63 37.08
C ASN A 145 13.24 -58.14 36.07
N GLY A 146 12.33 -58.93 35.51
CA GLY A 146 11.73 -60.19 35.95
C GLY A 146 10.21 -59.98 35.94
N GLY A 147 9.48 -60.71 35.08
CA GLY A 147 8.04 -60.91 35.22
C GLY A 147 7.17 -60.41 34.08
N ALA A 148 6.88 -61.29 33.13
CA ALA A 148 5.66 -61.23 32.34
C ALA A 148 4.43 -61.54 33.22
N ARG A 149 3.27 -60.95 32.91
CA ARG A 149 1.99 -61.67 32.71
C ARG A 149 0.80 -60.76 32.41
N HIS A 150 0.06 -61.15 31.38
CA HIS A 150 -1.34 -60.85 31.11
C HIS A 150 -2.24 -61.19 32.31
N ASN A 151 -3.37 -60.49 32.50
CA ASN A 151 -4.72 -61.07 32.40
C ASN A 151 -5.84 -59.98 32.41
N THR A 152 -7.01 -60.45 32.02
CA THR A 152 -8.28 -59.89 31.58
C THR A 152 -9.31 -59.59 32.68
N SER A 153 -10.50 -59.15 32.23
CA SER A 153 -11.85 -59.24 32.85
C SER A 153 -12.32 -57.97 33.57
N LYS A 154 -13.55 -57.47 33.40
CA LYS A 154 -14.84 -58.07 33.00
C LYS A 154 -15.54 -57.28 31.90
#